data_AF-A0A8F7CDQ2-F1
#
_entry.id   AF-A0A8F7CDQ2-F1
#
_cell.length_a   1.000
_cell.length_b   1.000
_cell.length_c   1.000
_cell.angle_alpha   90.00
_cell.angle_beta   90.00
_cell.angle_gamma   90.00
#
_symmetry.space_group_name_H-M   'P 1'
#
loop_
_entity.id
_entity.type
_entity.pdbx_description
1 polymer ?
#
loop_
_entity_poly.entity_id
_entity_poly.type
_entity_poly.pdbx_seq_one_letter_code
_entity_poly.pdbx_strand_id
1 'polypeptide(L)'
;MIFSGYSSLSSLIYTRILDLYSYYYLVILGATMLLFLGYRFPYIYSPFFFAVVLISYIFFCFVSLMLTRFSNSPREFFSGFVPVGTPLYICPLVCCAETISYIIRPFVMIFRPFINLSLGCFGAVAVGQFCVVSWWWLIILAIVFFYEVFVALVHWYIVTSILSFSVDH
;
A
#
# COMPACT_ATOMS: atom_id res chain seq x y z
N MET A 1 17.33 -43.85 -0.06
CA MET A 1 16.67 -43.33 1.16
C MET A 1 17.56 -42.28 1.85
N ILE A 2 17.93 -41.20 1.15
CA ILE A 2 18.75 -40.07 1.69
C ILE A 2 18.22 -38.70 1.19
N PHE A 3 17.29 -38.67 0.23
CA PHE A 3 16.82 -37.43 -0.41
C PHE A 3 15.71 -36.68 0.36
N SER A 4 15.20 -37.22 1.46
CA SER A 4 14.11 -36.61 2.26
C SER A 4 14.60 -35.46 3.16
N GLY A 5 15.89 -35.41 3.49
CA GLY A 5 16.45 -34.39 4.39
C GLY A 5 16.56 -33.03 3.73
N TYR A 6 17.05 -32.98 2.49
CA TYR A 6 17.22 -31.75 1.72
C TYR A 6 15.89 -31.07 1.38
N SER A 7 14.86 -31.84 1.04
CA SER A 7 13.53 -31.26 0.79
C SER A 7 12.92 -30.68 2.08
N SER A 8 13.18 -31.30 3.23
CA SER A 8 12.67 -30.83 4.53
C SER A 8 13.41 -29.58 5.02
N LEU A 9 14.73 -29.51 4.83
CA LEU A 9 15.55 -28.34 5.19
C LEU A 9 15.27 -27.18 4.25
N SER A 10 15.16 -27.43 2.94
CA SER A 10 14.74 -26.42 1.98
C SER A 10 13.32 -25.95 2.26
N SER A 11 12.39 -26.84 2.60
CA SER A 11 11.02 -26.43 2.97
C SER A 11 10.98 -25.66 4.28
N LEU A 12 11.77 -26.03 5.29
CA LEU A 12 11.85 -25.33 6.57
C LEU A 12 12.43 -23.93 6.42
N ILE A 13 13.52 -23.81 5.66
CA ILE A 13 14.12 -22.53 5.30
C ILE A 13 13.11 -21.70 4.51
N TYR A 14 12.39 -22.29 3.56
CA TYR A 14 11.36 -21.60 2.78
C TYR A 14 10.20 -21.10 3.65
N THR A 15 9.66 -21.93 4.55
CA THR A 15 8.62 -21.51 5.50
C THR A 15 9.12 -20.47 6.50
N ARG A 16 10.36 -20.59 6.98
CA ARG A 16 10.95 -19.61 7.91
C ARG A 16 11.25 -18.29 7.25
N ILE A 17 11.68 -18.31 6.00
CA ILE A 17 11.88 -17.11 5.19
C ILE A 17 10.52 -16.45 4.90
N LEU A 18 9.49 -17.23 4.52
CA LEU A 18 8.12 -16.73 4.30
C LEU A 18 7.51 -16.12 5.57
N ASP A 19 7.66 -16.78 6.72
CA ASP A 19 7.21 -16.25 8.01
C ASP A 19 7.97 -14.97 8.37
N LEU A 20 9.28 -14.91 8.16
CA LEU A 20 10.08 -13.69 8.35
C LEU A 20 9.53 -12.55 7.48
N TYR A 21 9.30 -12.81 6.18
CA TYR A 21 8.75 -11.84 5.25
C TYR A 21 7.41 -11.29 5.77
N SER A 22 6.49 -12.17 6.17
CA SER A 22 5.19 -11.77 6.72
C SER A 22 5.32 -10.82 7.92
N TYR A 23 6.20 -11.13 8.89
CA TYR A 23 6.43 -10.27 10.04
C TYR A 23 7.12 -8.95 9.68
N TYR A 24 8.11 -8.95 8.79
CA TYR A 24 8.77 -7.71 8.34
C TYR A 24 7.79 -6.77 7.63
N TYR A 25 6.95 -7.30 6.73
CA TYR A 25 5.91 -6.50 6.08
C TYR A 25 4.91 -5.98 7.10
N LEU A 26 4.46 -6.79 8.06
CA LEU A 26 3.51 -6.35 9.09
C LEU A 26 4.08 -5.24 9.98
N VAL A 27 5.37 -5.28 10.33
CA VAL A 27 6.02 -4.24 11.14
C VAL A 27 6.20 -2.95 10.36
N ILE A 28 6.69 -3.04 9.11
CA ILE A 28 6.82 -1.89 8.17
C ILE A 28 5.45 -1.24 7.96
N LEU A 29 4.44 -2.08 7.76
CA LEU A 29 3.07 -1.65 7.57
C LEU A 29 2.56 -0.99 8.87
N GLY A 30 2.62 -1.65 10.02
CA GLY A 30 2.19 -1.08 11.30
C GLY A 30 2.87 0.25 11.64
N ALA A 31 4.16 0.39 11.34
CA ALA A 31 4.91 1.63 11.53
C ALA A 31 4.40 2.77 10.64
N THR A 32 4.08 2.50 9.37
CA THR A 32 3.52 3.51 8.46
C THR A 32 2.10 3.90 8.85
N MET A 33 1.27 2.96 9.33
CA MET A 33 -0.04 3.27 9.92
C MET A 33 0.07 4.25 11.09
N LEU A 34 0.98 3.98 12.03
CA LEU A 34 1.22 4.87 13.18
C LEU A 34 1.70 6.25 12.73
N LEU A 35 2.50 6.31 11.66
CA LEU A 35 2.97 7.55 11.05
C LEU A 35 1.81 8.37 10.46
N PHE A 36 0.86 7.74 9.78
CA PHE A 36 -0.37 8.40 9.30
C PHE A 36 -1.22 8.97 10.44
N LEU A 37 -1.37 8.21 11.55
CA LEU A 37 -2.07 8.70 12.73
C LEU A 37 -1.30 9.84 13.42
N GLY A 38 0.03 9.79 13.44
CA GLY A 38 0.88 10.81 14.04
C GLY A 38 0.86 12.15 13.29
N TYR A 39 0.87 12.12 11.96
CA TYR A 39 0.78 13.34 11.12
C TYR A 39 -0.52 14.13 11.27
N ARG A 40 -1.48 13.55 11.98
CA ARG A 40 -2.79 14.11 12.26
C ARG A 40 -2.81 15.12 13.40
N PHE A 41 -1.84 15.03 14.29
CA PHE A 41 -1.77 15.98 15.39
C PHE A 41 -1.54 17.38 14.82
N PRO A 42 -2.29 18.38 15.32
CA PRO A 42 -2.19 19.74 14.81
C PRO A 42 -0.74 20.22 14.91
N TYR A 43 -0.30 20.97 13.89
CA TYR A 43 1.05 21.54 13.75
C TYR A 43 2.20 20.56 13.44
N ILE A 44 1.95 19.25 13.33
CA ILE A 44 2.98 18.26 12.95
C ILE A 44 3.04 18.05 11.42
N TYR A 45 1.99 18.46 10.69
CA TYR A 45 1.90 18.19 9.26
C TYR A 45 2.88 19.03 8.42
N SER A 46 3.77 18.33 7.71
CA SER A 46 4.56 18.89 6.61
C SER A 46 4.34 18.05 5.36
N PRO A 47 3.71 18.60 4.29
CA PRO A 47 3.33 17.84 3.11
C PRO A 47 4.54 17.26 2.36
N PHE A 48 5.67 17.96 2.36
CA PHE A 48 6.87 17.50 1.68
C PHE A 48 7.50 16.28 2.38
N PHE A 49 7.70 16.35 3.69
CA PHE A 49 8.26 15.24 4.47
C PHE A 49 7.34 14.01 4.39
N PHE A 50 6.04 14.23 4.49
CA PHE A 50 5.06 13.16 4.36
C PHE A 50 5.13 12.47 2.99
N ALA A 51 5.18 13.24 1.89
CA ALA A 51 5.32 12.67 0.55
C ALA A 51 6.61 11.84 0.40
N VAL A 52 7.75 12.34 0.91
CA VAL A 52 9.03 11.65 0.82
C VAL A 52 9.02 10.34 1.62
N VAL A 53 8.48 10.35 2.83
CA VAL A 53 8.31 9.13 3.65
C VAL A 53 7.40 8.13 2.95
N LEU A 54 6.29 8.60 2.37
CA LEU A 54 5.30 7.74 1.74
C LEU A 54 5.83 7.10 0.45
N ILE A 55 6.52 7.90 -0.37
CA ILE A 55 7.22 7.41 -1.58
C ILE A 55 8.29 6.41 -1.17
N SER A 56 9.20 6.75 -0.26
CA SER A 56 10.29 5.85 0.14
C SER A 56 9.76 4.53 0.70
N TYR A 57 8.82 4.55 1.64
CA TYR A 57 8.38 3.31 2.28
C TYR A 57 7.59 2.41 1.34
N ILE A 58 6.57 2.95 0.66
CA ILE A 58 5.69 2.15 -0.20
C ILE A 58 6.40 1.70 -1.48
N PHE A 59 7.23 2.56 -2.07
CA PHE A 59 7.97 2.21 -3.29
C PHE A 59 8.99 1.10 -3.02
N PHE A 60 9.80 1.20 -1.96
CA PHE A 60 10.76 0.14 -1.64
C PHE A 60 10.06 -1.18 -1.29
N CYS A 61 8.93 -1.11 -0.59
CA CYS A 61 8.11 -2.27 -0.25
C CYS A 61 7.59 -2.99 -1.51
N PHE A 62 7.06 -2.23 -2.48
CA PHE A 62 6.59 -2.77 -3.76
C PHE A 62 7.72 -3.34 -4.62
N VAL A 63 8.84 -2.62 -4.74
CA VAL A 63 10.00 -3.07 -5.51
C VAL A 63 10.60 -4.36 -4.91
N SER A 64 10.64 -4.47 -3.58
CA SER A 64 11.09 -5.69 -2.90
C SER A 64 10.23 -6.89 -3.27
N LEU A 65 8.89 -6.76 -3.23
CA LEU A 65 7.97 -7.85 -3.62
C LEU A 65 8.17 -8.24 -5.08
N MET A 66 8.26 -7.26 -5.98
CA MET A 66 8.45 -7.50 -7.41
C MET A 66 9.76 -8.26 -7.69
N LEU A 67 10.87 -7.84 -7.07
CA LEU A 67 12.17 -8.49 -7.26
C LEU A 67 12.17 -9.93 -6.73
N THR A 68 11.57 -10.18 -5.56
CA THR A 68 11.46 -11.53 -5.00
C THR A 68 10.68 -12.47 -5.92
N ARG A 69 9.57 -12.00 -6.52
CA ARG A 69 8.78 -12.80 -7.46
C ARG A 69 9.53 -13.06 -8.77
N PHE A 70 10.15 -12.02 -9.35
CA PHE A 70 10.96 -12.17 -10.56
C PHE A 70 12.10 -13.18 -10.39
N SER A 71 12.70 -13.23 -9.19
CA SER A 71 13.78 -14.17 -8.87
C SER A 71 13.30 -15.61 -8.63
N ASN A 72 12.08 -15.84 -8.16
CA ASN A 72 11.57 -17.18 -7.86
C ASN A 72 11.03 -17.91 -9.11
N SER A 73 10.16 -17.26 -9.90
CA SER A 73 9.53 -17.91 -11.06
C SER A 73 9.12 -16.91 -12.15
N PRO A 74 10.03 -16.53 -13.08
CA PRO A 74 9.71 -15.57 -14.14
C PRO A 74 8.62 -16.10 -15.10
N ARG A 75 8.54 -17.42 -15.31
CA ARG A 75 7.53 -18.03 -16.20
C ARG A 75 6.12 -17.95 -15.63
N GLU A 76 5.97 -18.15 -14.33
CA GLU A 76 4.68 -18.06 -13.65
C GLU A 76 4.21 -16.60 -13.60
N PHE A 77 5.13 -15.66 -13.34
CA PHE A 77 4.85 -14.23 -13.37
C PHE A 77 4.26 -13.76 -14.71
N PHE A 78 4.86 -14.14 -15.84
CA PHE A 78 4.31 -13.79 -17.16
C PHE A 78 3.02 -14.55 -17.50
N SER A 79 2.84 -15.78 -17.01
CA SER A 79 1.61 -16.54 -17.22
C SER A 79 0.43 -15.99 -16.40
N GLY A 80 0.70 -15.39 -15.23
CA GLY A 80 -0.30 -14.79 -14.37
C GLY A 80 -0.96 -13.53 -14.96
N PHE A 81 -0.34 -12.90 -15.96
CA PHE A 81 -0.92 -11.73 -16.64
C PHE A 81 -2.03 -12.07 -17.65
N VAL A 82 -2.18 -13.35 -18.01
CA VAL A 82 -3.18 -13.78 -19.00
C VAL A 82 -4.12 -14.79 -18.35
N PRO A 83 -5.39 -14.44 -18.10
CA PRO A 83 -6.34 -15.38 -17.53
C PRO A 83 -6.64 -16.52 -18.50
N VAL A 84 -6.80 -17.73 -17.95
CA VAL A 84 -7.14 -18.93 -18.72
C VAL A 84 -8.47 -18.73 -19.45
N GLY A 85 -8.48 -18.89 -20.76
CA GLY A 85 -9.67 -18.72 -21.60
C GLY A 85 -9.75 -17.42 -22.41
N THR A 86 -8.75 -16.54 -22.35
CA THR A 86 -8.70 -15.40 -23.30
C THR A 86 -8.47 -15.88 -24.74
N PRO A 87 -9.27 -15.40 -25.72
CA PRO A 87 -9.05 -15.72 -27.12
C PRO A 87 -7.68 -15.23 -27.59
N LEU A 88 -6.99 -16.05 -28.40
CA LEU A 88 -5.59 -15.86 -28.79
C LEU A 88 -5.31 -14.50 -29.47
N TYR A 89 -6.33 -13.93 -30.14
CA TYR A 89 -6.24 -12.65 -30.83
C TYR A 89 -6.11 -11.44 -29.89
N ILE A 90 -6.71 -11.49 -28.69
CA ILE A 90 -6.74 -10.35 -27.75
C ILE A 90 -5.68 -10.51 -26.64
N CYS A 91 -5.16 -11.72 -26.47
CA CYS A 91 -4.12 -12.08 -25.51
C CYS A 91 -2.93 -11.09 -25.44
N PRO A 92 -2.26 -10.69 -26.54
CA PRO A 92 -1.11 -9.78 -26.45
C PRO A 92 -1.51 -8.38 -25.96
N LEU A 93 -2.71 -7.91 -26.29
CA LEU A 93 -3.19 -6.59 -25.85
C LEU A 93 -3.54 -6.60 -24.36
N VAL A 94 -4.13 -7.68 -23.86
CA VAL A 94 -4.43 -7.87 -22.42
C VAL A 94 -3.14 -7.97 -21.61
N CYS A 95 -2.14 -8.72 -22.08
CA CYS A 95 -0.85 -8.82 -21.42
C CYS A 95 -0.16 -7.43 -21.31
N CYS A 96 -0.20 -6.63 -22.38
CA CYS A 96 0.32 -5.25 -22.34
C CYS A 96 -0.45 -4.37 -21.35
N ALA A 97 -1.79 -4.47 -21.34
CA ALA A 97 -2.64 -3.68 -20.43
C ALA A 97 -2.40 -4.04 -18.96
N GLU A 98 -2.24 -5.32 -18.63
CA GLU A 98 -1.95 -5.76 -17.26
C GLU A 98 -0.54 -5.32 -16.83
N THR A 99 0.44 -5.36 -17.74
CA THR A 99 1.80 -4.85 -17.47
C THR A 99 1.79 -3.36 -17.15
N ILE A 100 1.05 -2.55 -17.92
CA ILE A 100 0.88 -1.12 -17.66
C ILE A 100 0.18 -0.90 -16.31
N SER A 101 -0.88 -1.66 -16.03
CA SER A 101 -1.64 -1.56 -14.78
C SER A 101 -0.80 -1.93 -13.57
N TYR A 102 0.10 -2.92 -13.71
CA TYR A 102 1.05 -3.32 -12.68
C TYR A 102 2.06 -2.21 -12.36
N ILE A 103 2.56 -1.49 -13.37
CA ILE A 103 3.47 -0.35 -13.19
C ILE A 103 2.75 0.84 -12.52
N ILE A 104 1.48 1.09 -12.84
CA ILE A 104 0.71 2.22 -12.30
C ILE A 104 0.28 2.00 -10.84
N ARG A 105 0.07 0.75 -10.43
CA ARG A 105 -0.38 0.33 -9.09
C ARG A 105 0.39 1.00 -7.92
N PRO A 106 1.73 0.99 -7.86
CA PRO A 106 2.48 1.64 -6.78
C PRO A 106 2.25 3.16 -6.74
N PHE A 107 2.16 3.83 -7.89
CA PHE A 107 1.93 5.27 -7.94
C PHE A 107 0.54 5.63 -7.40
N VAL A 108 -0.50 4.91 -7.83
CA VAL A 108 -1.88 5.16 -7.36
C VAL A 108 -2.00 4.89 -5.86
N MET A 109 -1.28 3.90 -5.34
CA MET A 109 -1.22 3.60 -3.92
C MET A 109 -0.59 4.74 -3.11
N ILE A 110 0.42 5.44 -3.65
CA ILE A 110 1.09 6.57 -3.01
C ILE A 110 0.27 7.87 -3.11
N PHE A 111 -0.31 8.17 -4.28
CA PHE A 111 -1.02 9.42 -4.50
C PHE A 111 -2.34 9.52 -3.71
N ARG A 112 -3.04 8.39 -3.54
CA ARG A 112 -4.34 8.35 -2.85
C ARG A 112 -4.29 8.89 -1.39
N PRO A 113 -3.39 8.41 -0.51
CA PRO A 113 -3.30 8.93 0.86
C PRO A 113 -2.71 10.34 0.89
N PHE A 114 -1.79 10.65 -0.03
CA PHE A 114 -1.17 11.97 -0.13
C PHE A 114 -2.21 13.08 -0.37
N ILE A 115 -3.09 12.86 -1.36
CA ILE A 115 -4.13 13.81 -1.71
C ILE A 115 -5.17 13.92 -0.59
N ASN A 116 -5.65 12.79 -0.07
CA ASN A 116 -6.66 12.79 0.98
C ASN A 116 -6.17 13.52 2.25
N LEU A 117 -4.97 13.21 2.74
CA LEU A 117 -4.45 13.85 3.94
C LEU A 117 -4.14 15.34 3.73
N SER A 118 -3.60 15.71 2.56
CA SER A 118 -3.31 17.12 2.25
C SER A 118 -4.59 17.95 2.19
N LEU A 119 -5.61 17.47 1.46
CA LEU A 119 -6.91 18.15 1.36
C LEU A 119 -7.62 18.22 2.70
N GLY A 120 -7.55 17.15 3.51
CA GLY A 120 -8.09 17.12 4.87
C GLY A 120 -7.47 18.17 5.77
N CYS A 121 -6.14 18.31 5.77
CA CYS A 121 -5.44 19.29 6.59
C CYS A 121 -5.74 20.72 6.14
N PHE A 122 -5.71 21.01 4.84
CA PHE A 122 -6.08 22.33 4.32
C PHE A 122 -7.55 22.66 4.58
N GLY A 123 -8.45 21.69 4.44
CA GLY A 123 -9.87 21.82 4.77
C GLY A 123 -10.10 22.11 6.26
N ALA A 124 -9.41 21.39 7.15
CA ALA A 124 -9.49 21.61 8.59
C ALA A 124 -8.96 23.00 8.99
N VAL A 125 -7.87 23.49 8.37
CA VAL A 125 -7.37 24.85 8.60
C VAL A 125 -8.39 25.89 8.13
N ALA A 126 -9.00 25.71 6.95
CA ALA A 126 -10.01 26.62 6.43
C ALA A 126 -11.25 26.68 7.34
N VAL A 127 -11.77 25.53 7.78
CA VAL A 127 -12.92 25.44 8.72
C VAL A 127 -12.54 25.98 10.10
N GLY A 128 -11.30 25.78 10.53
CA GLY A 128 -10.76 26.30 11.79
C GLY A 128 -10.79 27.83 11.85
N GLN A 129 -10.50 28.53 10.75
CA GLN A 129 -10.62 29.99 10.68
C GLN A 129 -12.06 30.47 10.90
N PHE A 130 -13.06 29.75 10.37
CA PHE A 130 -14.47 30.09 10.58
C PHE A 130 -14.97 29.81 12.00
N CYS A 131 -14.36 28.87 12.73
CA CYS A 131 -14.68 28.61 14.15
C CYS A 131 -14.40 29.80 15.05
N VAL A 132 -13.42 30.65 14.72
CA VAL A 132 -13.11 31.86 15.50
C VAL A 132 -14.27 32.86 15.45
N VAL A 133 -15.03 32.87 14.35
CA VAL A 133 -16.17 33.77 14.15
C VAL A 133 -17.45 33.23 14.80
N SER A 134 -17.68 31.91 14.71
CA SER A 134 -18.84 31.30 15.37
C SER A 134 -18.59 29.87 15.82
N TRP A 135 -19.02 29.58 17.05
CA TRP A 135 -18.86 28.29 17.72
C TRP A 135 -19.57 27.12 17.01
N TRP A 136 -20.58 27.41 16.17
CA TRP A 136 -21.30 26.39 15.39
C TRP A 136 -20.42 25.62 14.40
N TRP A 137 -19.34 26.23 13.88
CA TRP A 137 -18.43 25.55 12.95
C TRP A 137 -17.58 24.46 13.62
N LEU A 138 -17.51 24.40 14.95
CA LEU A 138 -16.79 23.35 15.66
C LEU A 138 -17.40 21.97 15.41
N ILE A 139 -18.72 21.88 15.21
CA ILE A 139 -19.38 20.61 14.87
C ILE A 139 -18.89 20.10 13.51
N ILE A 140 -18.75 21.00 12.54
CA ILE A 140 -18.23 20.67 11.21
C ILE A 140 -16.77 20.25 11.29
N LEU A 141 -15.96 20.95 12.08
CA LEU A 141 -14.56 20.59 12.33
C LEU A 141 -14.45 19.16 12.94
N ALA A 142 -15.32 18.83 13.89
CA ALA A 142 -15.35 17.49 14.48
C ALA A 142 -15.74 16.41 13.46
N ILE A 143 -16.72 16.67 12.59
CA ILE A 143 -17.11 15.75 11.52
C ILE A 143 -15.96 15.54 10.53
N VAL A 144 -15.29 16.61 10.11
CA VAL A 144 -14.10 16.53 9.24
C VAL A 144 -13.01 15.71 9.91
N PHE A 145 -12.79 15.89 11.22
CA PHE A 145 -11.82 15.08 11.97
C PHE A 145 -12.21 13.59 12.00
N PHE A 146 -13.47 13.21 12.20
CA PHE A 146 -13.84 11.79 12.15
C PHE A 146 -13.75 11.20 10.73
N TYR A 147 -14.24 11.95 9.74
CA TYR A 147 -14.19 11.55 8.33
C TYR A 147 -12.76 11.23 7.88
N GLU A 148 -11.85 12.15 8.16
CA GLU A 148 -10.47 12.00 7.75
C GLU A 148 -9.84 10.77 8.46
N VAL A 149 -10.21 10.40 9.70
CA VAL A 149 -9.61 9.25 10.45
C VAL A 149 -10.07 7.98 9.78
N PHE A 150 -11.37 7.94 9.45
CA PHE A 150 -11.96 6.85 8.70
C PHE A 150 -11.27 6.65 7.34
N VAL A 151 -11.03 7.71 6.59
CA VAL A 151 -10.32 7.64 5.30
C VAL A 151 -8.90 7.07 5.46
N ALA A 152 -8.17 7.47 6.50
CA ALA A 152 -6.85 6.93 6.79
C ALA A 152 -6.89 5.41 7.08
N LEU A 153 -7.84 4.95 7.90
CA LEU A 153 -8.00 3.52 8.22
C LEU A 153 -8.40 2.69 7.00
N VAL A 154 -9.36 3.17 6.20
CA VAL A 154 -9.79 2.48 4.97
C VAL A 154 -8.65 2.41 3.97
N HIS A 155 -7.91 3.49 3.80
CA HIS A 155 -6.77 3.50 2.89
C HIS A 155 -5.70 2.49 3.32
N TRP A 156 -5.39 2.49 4.62
CA TRP A 156 -4.46 1.56 5.21
C TRP A 156 -4.86 0.10 4.95
N TYR A 157 -6.13 -0.22 5.14
CA TYR A 157 -6.70 -1.54 4.84
C TYR A 157 -6.58 -1.91 3.35
N ILE A 158 -6.76 -0.96 2.43
CA ILE A 158 -6.59 -1.21 0.98
C ILE A 158 -5.12 -1.51 0.65
N VAL A 159 -4.17 -0.76 1.24
CA VAL A 159 -2.73 -0.98 1.04
C VAL A 159 -2.34 -2.39 1.48
N THR A 160 -2.73 -2.79 2.69
CA THR A 160 -2.44 -4.13 3.21
C THR A 160 -3.08 -5.22 2.36
N SER A 161 -4.32 -5.03 1.90
CA SER A 161 -5.03 -5.98 1.03
C SER A 161 -4.41 -6.10 -0.36
N ILE A 162 -3.92 -5.01 -0.95
CA ILE A 162 -3.23 -5.06 -2.26
C ILE A 162 -1.87 -5.72 -2.12
N LEU A 163 -1.13 -5.43 -1.04
CA LEU A 163 0.14 -6.10 -0.76
C LEU A 163 -0.05 -7.61 -0.53
N SER A 164 -1.06 -8.02 0.24
CA SER A 164 -1.36 -9.45 0.43
C SER A 164 -1.75 -10.11 -0.88
N PHE A 165 -2.58 -9.46 -1.70
CA PHE A 165 -2.96 -9.98 -3.01
C PHE A 165 -1.76 -10.09 -3.98
N SER A 166 -0.81 -9.14 -3.91
CA SER A 166 0.44 -9.20 -4.67
C SER A 166 1.39 -10.31 -4.21
N VAL A 167 1.19 -10.88 -3.02
CA VAL A 167 1.92 -12.04 -2.51
C VAL A 167 1.29 -13.35 -2.97
N ASP A 168 0.00 -13.36 -3.32
CA ASP A 168 -0.74 -14.55 -3.74
C ASP A 168 -0.85 -14.71 -5.28
N HIS A 169 -0.72 -13.62 -6.06
CA HIS A 169 -0.64 -13.65 -7.54
C HIS A 169 0.77 -13.41 -8.05
#